data_AF-A0A6P0Y6M2-F1
#
_entry.id   AF-A0A6P0Y6M2-F1
#
_cell.length_a   1.000
_cell.length_b   1.000
_cell.length_c   1.000
_cell.angle_alpha   90.00
_cell.angle_beta   90.00
_cell.angle_gamma   90.00
#
_symmetry.space_group_name_H-M   'P 1'
#
loop_
_entity.id
_entity.type
_entity.pdbx_description
1 polymer ?
#
loop_
_entity_poly.entity_id
_entity_poly.type
_entity_poly.pdbx_seq_one_letter_code
_entity_poly.pdbx_strand_id
1 'polypeptide(L)'
;GFVEVQFEQVLDKAKVLGYFPVKNVDNLPETIPLEKLQPLDNLFAILEELKLQNESEVLEINVLELLKQGINELAEQIGWLLRNKKTDLAFDKEVGTKELEIPTDNFLSKQLKIAGQYFILRVISRVKDGEIIWRFELQNIAVGGLIPAGFKLRLLTEYGENFENNEAVSTHAVEKLYVDVILEPGEGLIWEIEPIPDDFSREILRF
;
A
#
# COMPACT_ATOMS: atom_id res chain seq x y z
N GLY A 1 2.55 2.52 -19.59
CA GLY A 1 2.99 1.11 -19.71
C GLY A 1 2.46 0.54 -21.01
N PHE A 2 2.95 -0.63 -21.38
CA PHE A 2 2.61 -1.28 -22.65
C PHE A 2 1.80 -2.53 -22.37
N VAL A 3 0.84 -2.81 -23.24
CA VAL A 3 0.07 -4.06 -23.25
C VAL A 3 0.66 -4.94 -24.34
N GLU A 4 1.09 -6.14 -23.97
CA GLU A 4 1.55 -7.14 -24.93
C GLU A 4 0.37 -8.04 -25.32
N VAL A 5 0.08 -8.11 -26.63
CA VAL A 5 -1.02 -8.92 -27.17
C VAL A 5 -0.43 -10.02 -28.02
N GLN A 6 -0.73 -11.28 -27.67
CA GLN A 6 -0.33 -12.44 -28.45
C GLN A 6 -1.54 -13.03 -29.17
N PHE A 7 -1.39 -13.23 -30.48
CA PHE A 7 -2.37 -13.96 -31.29
C PHE A 7 -1.94 -15.42 -31.38
N GLU A 8 -2.84 -16.35 -31.03
CA GLU A 8 -2.58 -17.79 -31.18
C GLU A 8 -2.96 -18.26 -32.59
N GLN A 9 -2.38 -19.38 -33.03
CA GLN A 9 -2.46 -19.89 -34.41
C GLN A 9 -3.88 -20.33 -34.85
N VAL A 10 -4.85 -20.34 -33.94
CA VAL A 10 -6.27 -20.51 -34.25
C VAL A 10 -6.92 -19.12 -34.11
N LEU A 11 -7.25 -18.52 -35.25
CA LEU A 11 -7.57 -17.10 -35.45
C LEU A 11 -8.88 -16.61 -34.79
N ASP A 12 -9.46 -17.34 -33.83
CA ASP A 12 -10.75 -17.01 -33.21
C ASP A 12 -10.62 -16.31 -31.84
N LYS A 13 -9.40 -16.26 -31.27
CA LYS A 13 -9.16 -15.64 -29.95
C LYS A 13 -7.86 -14.85 -29.93
N ALA A 14 -7.84 -13.77 -29.16
CA ALA A 14 -6.61 -13.08 -28.79
C ALA A 14 -6.37 -13.25 -27.30
N LYS A 15 -5.09 -13.32 -26.95
CA LYS A 15 -4.63 -13.44 -25.58
C LYS A 15 -3.91 -12.15 -25.21
N VAL A 16 -4.51 -11.39 -24.30
CA VAL A 16 -3.87 -10.20 -23.75
C VAL A 16 -2.97 -10.67 -22.61
N LEU A 17 -1.66 -10.46 -22.74
CA LEU A 17 -0.67 -10.96 -21.77
C LEU A 17 -0.59 -10.09 -20.50
N GLY A 18 -1.71 -9.46 -20.14
CA GLY A 18 -1.80 -8.48 -19.06
C GLY A 18 -1.03 -7.20 -19.37
N TYR A 19 -1.17 -6.23 -18.46
CA TYR A 19 -0.29 -5.06 -18.42
C TYR A 19 1.06 -5.50 -17.83
N PHE A 20 2.18 -5.16 -18.48
CA PHE A 20 3.52 -5.55 -18.01
C PHE A 20 3.73 -5.13 -16.53
N PRO A 21 4.39 -5.96 -15.70
CA PRO A 21 3.83 -6.43 -14.43
C PRO A 21 4.22 -5.58 -13.21
N VAL A 22 3.35 -5.59 -12.19
CA VAL A 22 3.80 -5.52 -10.80
C VAL A 22 4.59 -6.81 -10.55
N LYS A 23 5.87 -6.70 -10.16
CA LYS A 23 6.70 -7.89 -9.86
C LYS A 23 6.00 -8.77 -8.82
N ASN A 24 5.98 -10.08 -9.08
CA ASN A 24 5.50 -11.14 -8.17
C ASN A 24 3.98 -11.32 -8.02
N VAL A 25 3.18 -10.83 -8.99
CA VAL A 25 1.78 -11.25 -9.16
C VAL A 25 1.68 -12.17 -10.38
N ASP A 26 0.98 -13.30 -10.26
CA ASP A 26 0.65 -14.14 -11.42
C ASP A 26 -0.30 -13.35 -12.33
N ASN A 27 0.28 -12.63 -13.30
CA ASN A 27 -0.45 -11.95 -14.36
C ASN A 27 -1.01 -12.99 -15.34
N LEU A 28 -2.04 -13.71 -14.90
CA LEU A 28 -2.69 -14.68 -15.75
C LEU A 28 -3.28 -13.95 -16.98
N PRO A 29 -2.93 -14.39 -18.19
CA PRO A 29 -3.35 -13.72 -19.41
C PRO A 29 -4.87 -13.82 -19.59
N GLU A 30 -5.53 -12.68 -19.76
CA GLU A 30 -6.95 -12.63 -20.08
C GLU A 30 -7.19 -13.06 -21.53
N THR A 31 -8.17 -13.95 -21.70
CA THR A 31 -8.58 -14.42 -23.03
C THR A 31 -9.78 -13.60 -23.50
N ILE A 32 -9.61 -12.86 -24.60
CA ILE A 32 -10.64 -12.00 -25.16
C ILE A 32 -11.08 -12.58 -26.52
N PRO A 33 -12.39 -12.83 -26.73
CA PRO A 33 -12.93 -13.23 -28.03
C PRO A 33 -12.57 -12.20 -29.11
N LEU A 34 -12.13 -12.66 -30.29
CA LEU A 34 -11.62 -11.77 -31.34
C LEU A 34 -12.71 -10.82 -31.88
N GLU A 35 -13.97 -11.22 -31.80
CA GLU A 35 -15.11 -10.42 -32.24
C GLU A 35 -15.29 -9.16 -31.40
N LYS A 36 -14.86 -9.17 -30.13
CA LYS A 36 -14.87 -7.98 -29.27
C LYS A 36 -13.78 -6.98 -29.63
N LEU A 37 -12.70 -7.47 -30.23
CA LEU A 37 -11.54 -6.67 -30.65
C LEU A 37 -11.68 -6.11 -32.07
N GLN A 38 -12.83 -6.31 -32.73
CA GLN A 38 -13.09 -5.83 -34.08
C GLN A 38 -14.18 -4.74 -34.02
N PRO A 39 -13.93 -3.53 -34.54
CA PRO A 39 -12.67 -3.04 -35.11
C PRO A 39 -11.54 -2.95 -34.06
N LEU A 40 -10.28 -2.96 -34.50
CA LEU A 40 -9.10 -2.92 -33.60
C LEU A 40 -9.11 -1.70 -32.66
N ASP A 41 -9.84 -0.65 -33.00
CA ASP A 41 -10.07 0.51 -32.13
C ASP A 41 -10.77 0.14 -30.81
N ASN A 42 -11.54 -0.96 -30.78
CA ASN A 42 -12.12 -1.50 -29.55
C ASN A 42 -11.07 -2.07 -28.60
N LEU A 43 -9.89 -2.48 -29.09
CA LEU A 43 -8.81 -2.94 -28.23
C LEU A 43 -8.41 -1.83 -27.25
N PHE A 44 -8.26 -0.59 -27.73
CA PHE A 44 -7.89 0.53 -26.85
C PHE A 44 -8.99 0.82 -25.81
N ALA A 45 -10.26 0.80 -26.21
CA ALA A 45 -11.38 0.96 -25.28
C ALA A 45 -11.44 -0.17 -24.24
N ILE A 46 -11.22 -1.42 -24.65
CA ILE A 46 -11.19 -2.58 -23.74
C ILE A 46 -9.99 -2.50 -22.80
N LEU A 47 -8.82 -2.05 -23.28
CA LEU A 47 -7.65 -1.86 -22.42
C LEU A 47 -7.84 -0.70 -21.45
N GLU A 48 -8.52 0.37 -21.84
CA GLU A 48 -8.95 1.43 -20.93
C GLU A 48 -9.99 0.92 -19.93
N GLU A 49 -10.96 0.11 -20.33
CA GLU A 49 -11.93 -0.52 -19.42
C GLU A 49 -11.26 -1.48 -18.44
N LEU A 50 -10.32 -2.31 -18.88
CA LEU A 50 -9.55 -3.21 -18.01
C LEU A 50 -8.62 -2.43 -17.07
N LYS A 51 -8.04 -1.33 -17.55
CA LYS A 51 -7.27 -0.41 -16.72
C LYS A 51 -8.18 0.22 -15.67
N LEU A 52 -9.34 0.73 -16.07
CA LEU A 52 -10.35 1.29 -15.17
C LEU A 52 -10.90 0.24 -14.20
N GLN A 53 -11.11 -1.00 -14.62
CA GLN A 53 -11.56 -2.10 -13.75
C GLN A 53 -10.49 -2.48 -12.72
N ASN A 54 -9.20 -2.51 -13.12
CA ASN A 54 -8.09 -2.66 -12.17
C ASN A 54 -7.88 -1.43 -11.28
N GLU A 55 -8.25 -0.23 -11.74
CA GLU A 55 -8.28 1.00 -10.94
C GLU A 55 -9.53 1.10 -10.05
N SER A 56 -10.59 0.32 -10.31
CA SER A 56 -11.90 0.42 -9.64
C SER A 56 -12.03 -0.37 -8.33
N GLU A 57 -10.96 -0.99 -7.84
CA GLU A 57 -10.93 -1.60 -6.50
C GLU A 57 -9.77 -1.07 -5.65
N VAL A 58 -9.23 0.10 -5.98
CA VAL A 58 -8.27 0.76 -5.10
C VAL A 58 -9.03 1.42 -3.96
N LEU A 59 -8.95 0.80 -2.78
CA LEU A 59 -9.58 1.29 -1.57
C LEU A 59 -8.88 2.56 -1.10
N GLU A 60 -9.63 3.65 -1.00
CA GLU A 60 -9.11 4.93 -0.52
C GLU A 60 -9.46 5.14 0.95
N ILE A 61 -8.46 5.51 1.75
CA ILE A 61 -8.55 5.68 3.20
C ILE A 61 -8.03 7.05 3.60
N ASN A 62 -8.90 7.88 4.16
CA ASN A 62 -8.52 9.19 4.69
C ASN A 62 -7.90 9.06 6.09
N VAL A 63 -6.57 9.11 6.18
CA VAL A 63 -5.82 8.92 7.42
C VAL A 63 -6.14 10.01 8.44
N LEU A 64 -6.24 11.27 8.01
CA LEU A 64 -6.55 12.37 8.92
C LEU A 64 -7.93 12.24 9.55
N GLU A 65 -8.93 11.88 8.74
CA GLU A 65 -10.29 11.68 9.21
C GLU A 65 -10.33 10.55 10.23
N LEU A 66 -9.71 9.40 9.94
CA LEU A 66 -9.70 8.27 10.88
C LEU A 66 -9.00 8.60 12.21
N LEU A 67 -7.91 9.38 12.17
CA LEU A 67 -7.21 9.80 13.38
C LEU A 67 -8.01 10.79 14.22
N LYS A 68 -8.76 11.71 13.57
CA LYS A 68 -9.56 12.75 14.23
C LYS A 68 -10.92 12.25 14.71
N GLN A 69 -11.61 11.47 13.89
CA GLN A 69 -13.03 11.12 14.07
C GLN A 69 -13.23 9.67 14.53
N GLY A 70 -12.23 8.80 14.37
CA GLY A 70 -12.33 7.38 14.71
C GLY A 70 -12.33 6.47 13.49
N ILE A 71 -12.24 5.16 13.73
CA ILE A 71 -12.31 4.17 12.64
C ILE A 71 -13.73 4.13 12.06
N ASN A 72 -13.85 4.13 10.72
CA ASN A 72 -15.13 3.93 10.04
C ASN A 72 -15.31 2.47 9.61
N GLU A 73 -16.52 2.10 9.18
CA GLU A 73 -16.85 0.71 8.81
C GLU A 73 -15.96 0.17 7.69
N LEU A 74 -15.63 1.00 6.69
CA LEU A 74 -14.77 0.61 5.58
C LEU A 74 -13.36 0.25 6.07
N ALA A 75 -12.76 1.14 6.87
CA ALA A 75 -11.42 0.94 7.41
C ALA A 75 -11.34 -0.29 8.32
N GLU A 76 -12.38 -0.55 9.12
CA GLU A 76 -12.48 -1.76 9.94
C GLU A 76 -12.60 -3.03 9.10
N GLN A 77 -13.46 -3.02 8.07
CA GLN A 77 -13.64 -4.16 7.15
C GLN A 77 -12.34 -4.57 6.47
N ILE A 78 -11.50 -3.60 6.15
CA ILE A 78 -10.21 -3.84 5.48
C ILE A 78 -9.05 -3.94 6.48
N GLY A 79 -9.34 -3.99 7.79
CA GLY A 79 -8.37 -4.36 8.83
C GLY A 79 -7.53 -3.23 9.42
N TRP A 80 -7.84 -1.97 9.14
CA TRP A 80 -7.26 -0.82 9.85
C TRP A 80 -7.93 -0.64 11.21
N LEU A 81 -7.12 -0.34 12.22
CA LEU A 81 -7.55 -0.09 13.59
C LEU A 81 -6.91 1.19 14.10
N LEU A 82 -7.71 2.00 14.81
CA LEU A 82 -7.21 3.15 15.56
C LEU A 82 -6.61 2.68 16.89
N ARG A 83 -5.41 3.17 17.21
CA ARG A 83 -4.68 2.86 18.45
C ARG A 83 -4.18 4.13 19.12
N ASN A 84 -3.85 4.03 20.41
CA ASN A 84 -3.37 5.15 21.20
C ASN A 84 -2.00 4.85 21.82
N LYS A 85 -1.04 5.76 21.63
CA LYS A 85 0.36 5.66 22.07
C LYS A 85 0.51 5.57 23.59
N LYS A 86 -0.42 6.12 24.38
CA LYS A 86 -0.36 6.08 25.86
C LYS A 86 -0.76 4.72 26.42
N THR A 87 -1.61 3.98 25.71
CA THR A 87 -2.07 2.64 26.12
C THR A 87 -1.21 1.52 25.54
N ASP A 88 -0.59 1.73 24.38
CA ASP A 88 0.30 0.75 23.76
C ASP A 88 1.74 0.89 24.27
N LEU A 89 2.21 -0.14 25.01
CA LEU A 89 3.47 -0.15 25.77
C LEU A 89 4.76 -0.16 24.92
N ALA A 90 4.67 -0.13 23.59
CA ALA A 90 5.80 -0.31 22.66
C ALA A 90 6.23 0.96 21.90
N PHE A 91 5.77 2.14 22.33
CA PHE A 91 6.09 3.42 21.68
C PHE A 91 7.24 4.15 22.36
N ASP A 92 8.21 4.58 21.55
CA ASP A 92 9.29 5.45 21.99
C ASP A 92 8.71 6.80 22.44
N LYS A 93 9.20 7.33 23.57
CA LYS A 93 8.84 8.65 24.07
C LYS A 93 9.32 9.72 23.09
N GLU A 94 8.43 10.28 22.29
CA GLU A 94 8.73 11.41 21.42
C GLU A 94 8.09 12.69 21.97
N VAL A 95 8.87 13.78 21.98
CA VAL A 95 8.52 15.06 22.61
C VAL A 95 7.59 15.84 21.70
N GLY A 96 6.37 16.07 22.16
CA GLY A 96 5.41 16.96 21.49
C GLY A 96 5.63 18.41 21.88
N THR A 97 5.72 19.30 20.89
CA THR A 97 5.43 20.73 21.07
C THR A 97 4.88 21.34 19.78
N LYS A 98 3.76 22.05 19.95
CA LYS A 98 2.99 22.95 19.06
C LYS A 98 1.82 22.39 18.24
N GLU A 99 0.79 23.24 18.21
CA GLU A 99 -0.55 23.12 17.66
C GLU A 99 -0.54 22.77 16.18
N LEU A 100 -0.70 21.47 15.90
CA LEU A 100 -1.27 20.98 14.66
C LEU A 100 -2.52 20.21 15.06
N GLU A 101 -3.62 20.39 14.36
CA GLU A 101 -4.92 19.75 14.69
C GLU A 101 -4.92 18.21 14.55
N ILE A 102 -3.77 17.59 14.26
CA ILE A 102 -3.67 16.16 14.01
C ILE A 102 -3.34 15.44 15.34
N PRO A 103 -4.17 14.48 15.78
CA PRO A 103 -3.94 13.75 17.03
C PRO A 103 -2.62 12.97 16.98
N THR A 104 -1.58 13.48 17.64
CA THR A 104 -0.26 12.83 17.72
C THR A 104 -0.22 11.69 18.73
N ASP A 105 -1.22 11.57 19.59
CA ASP A 105 -1.38 10.46 20.53
C ASP A 105 -2.00 9.21 19.87
N ASN A 106 -2.62 9.35 18.70
CA ASN A 106 -3.25 8.25 17.98
C ASN A 106 -2.38 7.80 16.80
N PHE A 107 -2.56 6.56 16.36
CA PHE A 107 -1.98 6.02 15.14
C PHE A 107 -2.90 4.98 14.52
N LEU A 108 -2.76 4.75 13.22
CA LEU A 108 -3.44 3.64 12.54
C LEU A 108 -2.54 2.42 12.54
N SER A 109 -3.15 1.24 12.68
CA SER A 109 -2.44 -0.03 12.59
C SER A 109 -3.22 -1.05 11.81
N LYS A 110 -2.51 -1.90 11.07
CA LYS A 110 -3.07 -3.03 10.33
C LYS A 110 -2.20 -4.25 10.57
N GLN A 111 -2.83 -5.36 10.97
CA GLN A 111 -2.14 -6.64 11.13
C GLN A 111 -2.01 -7.32 9.77
N LEU A 112 -0.84 -7.86 9.49
CA LEU A 112 -0.49 -8.51 8.23
C LEU A 112 0.08 -9.90 8.54
N LYS A 113 -0.18 -10.86 7.65
CA LYS A 113 0.47 -12.17 7.68
C LYS A 113 1.43 -12.25 6.50
N ILE A 114 2.72 -12.46 6.77
CA ILE A 114 3.77 -12.50 5.76
C ILE A 114 4.62 -13.74 6.01
N ALA A 115 4.71 -14.62 5.01
CA ALA A 115 5.48 -15.86 5.08
C ALA A 115 5.18 -16.70 6.34
N GLY A 116 3.90 -16.77 6.72
CA GLY A 116 3.43 -17.54 7.89
C GLY A 116 3.64 -16.88 9.26
N GLN A 117 4.21 -15.67 9.31
CA GLN A 117 4.38 -14.89 10.55
C GLN A 117 3.47 -13.66 10.56
N TYR A 118 3.14 -13.18 11.75
CA TYR A 118 2.29 -12.00 11.92
C TYR A 118 3.12 -10.75 12.18
N PHE A 119 2.81 -9.72 11.42
CA PHE A 119 3.41 -8.40 11.51
C PHE A 119 2.32 -7.36 11.72
N ILE A 120 2.73 -6.18 12.16
CA ILE A 120 1.87 -5.01 12.24
C ILE A 120 2.51 -3.88 11.44
N LEU A 121 1.73 -3.33 10.52
CA LEU A 121 2.01 -2.07 9.86
C LEU A 121 1.37 -0.95 10.68
N ARG A 122 2.11 0.13 10.94
CA ARG A 122 1.62 1.30 11.66
C ARG A 122 1.87 2.56 10.85
N VAL A 123 0.90 3.47 10.88
CA VAL A 123 1.00 4.82 10.28
C VAL A 123 0.91 5.83 11.43
N ILE A 124 2.04 6.48 11.69
CA ILE A 124 2.25 7.29 12.89
C ILE A 124 2.59 8.72 12.48
N SER A 125 1.83 9.69 12.97
CA SER A 125 2.20 11.10 12.85
C SER A 125 3.21 11.48 13.95
N ARG A 126 4.20 12.28 13.56
CA ARG A 126 5.24 12.88 14.41
C ARG A 126 5.38 14.34 14.04
N VAL A 127 5.63 15.21 15.02
CA VAL A 127 5.88 16.63 14.77
C VAL A 127 7.35 16.91 15.03
N LYS A 128 8.04 17.44 14.03
CA LYS A 128 9.45 17.82 14.14
C LYS A 128 9.67 19.14 13.42
N ASP A 129 10.28 20.11 14.10
CA ASP A 129 10.63 21.43 13.55
C ASP A 129 9.46 22.19 12.88
N GLY A 130 8.22 21.93 13.30
CA GLY A 130 7.00 22.56 12.77
C GLY A 130 6.35 21.82 11.61
N GLU A 131 6.94 20.70 11.16
CA GLU A 131 6.40 19.85 10.10
C GLU A 131 5.85 18.53 10.66
N ILE A 132 4.91 17.94 9.92
CA ILE A 132 4.39 16.61 10.21
C ILE A 132 5.18 15.59 9.41
N ILE A 133 5.84 14.70 10.13
CA ILE A 133 6.51 13.53 9.57
C ILE A 133 5.60 12.33 9.80
N TRP A 134 5.22 11.67 8.71
CA TRP A 134 4.49 10.42 8.71
C TRP A 134 5.47 9.26 8.67
N ARG A 135 5.43 8.42 9.69
CA ARG A 135 6.19 7.17 9.74
C ARG A 135 5.30 6.00 9.40
N PHE A 136 5.69 5.26 8.37
CA PHE A 136 5.21 3.91 8.11
C PHE A 136 6.18 2.93 8.77
N GLU A 137 5.71 2.13 9.71
CA GLU A 137 6.55 1.21 10.49
C GLU A 137 6.00 -0.21 10.40
N LEU A 138 6.84 -1.15 9.98
CA LEU A 138 6.59 -2.58 10.05
C LEU A 138 7.30 -3.15 11.28
N GLN A 139 6.61 -4.03 12.02
CA GLN A 139 7.18 -4.77 13.15
C GLN A 139 6.60 -6.19 13.23
N ASN A 140 7.39 -7.17 13.64
CA ASN A 140 6.88 -8.51 13.97
C ASN A 140 6.08 -8.45 15.29
N ILE A 141 4.91 -9.10 15.34
CA ILE A 141 4.05 -9.09 16.53
C ILE A 141 4.56 -10.05 17.62
N ALA A 142 5.34 -11.08 17.25
CA ALA A 142 5.89 -12.01 18.22
C ALA A 142 6.82 -11.28 19.21
N VAL A 143 6.74 -11.65 20.49
CA VAL A 143 7.60 -11.08 21.53
C VAL A 143 9.07 -11.37 21.20
N GLY A 144 9.87 -10.31 21.03
CA GLY A 144 11.27 -10.43 20.58
C GLY A 144 11.43 -10.86 19.12
N GLY A 145 10.35 -10.87 18.34
CA GLY A 145 10.37 -11.19 16.91
C GLY A 145 11.12 -10.13 16.13
N LEU A 146 11.99 -10.58 15.23
CA LEU A 146 12.73 -9.71 14.31
C LEU A 146 12.13 -9.81 12.90
N ILE A 147 12.29 -8.74 12.14
CA ILE A 147 12.12 -8.73 10.70
C ILE A 147 13.39 -9.32 10.08
N PRO A 148 13.30 -10.45 9.35
CA PRO A 148 14.45 -11.05 8.69
C PRO A 148 15.04 -10.17 7.60
N ALA A 149 16.32 -10.40 7.27
CA ALA A 149 16.97 -9.75 6.13
C ALA A 149 16.21 -10.04 4.82
N GLY A 150 16.21 -9.07 3.91
CA GLY A 150 15.53 -9.13 2.62
C GLY A 150 14.10 -8.60 2.65
N PHE A 151 13.53 -8.32 3.82
CA PHE A 151 12.25 -7.60 3.91
C PHE A 151 12.42 -6.16 3.44
N LYS A 152 11.41 -5.67 2.73
CA LYS A 152 11.30 -4.30 2.23
C LYS A 152 9.94 -3.72 2.57
N LEU A 153 9.94 -2.47 3.01
CA LEU A 153 8.75 -1.62 3.09
C LEU A 153 8.96 -0.48 2.08
N ARG A 154 8.00 -0.27 1.19
CA ARG A 154 8.05 0.75 0.15
C ARG A 154 6.77 1.58 0.16
N LEU A 155 6.93 2.87 -0.09
CA LEU A 155 5.85 3.81 -0.34
C LEU A 155 5.91 4.24 -1.80
N LEU A 156 4.76 4.39 -2.44
CA LEU A 156 4.64 4.86 -3.81
C LEU A 156 3.69 6.05 -3.82
N THR A 157 3.78 6.88 -4.86
CA THR A 157 2.72 7.86 -5.13
C THR A 157 1.38 7.13 -5.33
N GLU A 158 0.27 7.86 -5.28
CA GLU A 158 -1.06 7.34 -5.62
C GLU A 158 -1.14 6.72 -7.04
N TYR A 159 -0.22 7.08 -7.94
CA TYR A 159 -0.09 6.52 -9.28
C TYR A 159 0.84 5.28 -9.35
N GLY A 160 1.42 4.87 -8.22
CA GLY A 160 2.35 3.74 -8.15
C GLY A 160 3.79 4.08 -8.54
N GLU A 161 4.17 5.35 -8.52
CA GLU A 161 5.51 5.79 -8.91
C GLU A 161 6.45 5.84 -7.69
N ASN A 162 7.73 5.59 -7.94
CA ASN A 162 8.76 5.73 -6.90
C ASN A 162 9.13 7.20 -6.71
N PHE A 163 9.54 7.54 -5.50
CA PHE A 163 10.10 8.84 -5.15
C PHE A 163 11.36 8.68 -4.29
N GLU A 164 12.06 9.78 -4.00
CA GLU A 164 13.32 9.71 -3.25
C GLU A 164 13.10 9.19 -1.83
N ASN A 165 13.96 8.25 -1.38
CA ASN A 165 13.91 7.67 -0.03
C ASN A 165 12.57 6.98 0.33
N ASN A 166 11.85 6.49 -0.69
CA ASN A 166 10.53 5.88 -0.53
C ASN A 166 10.54 4.44 0.00
N GLU A 167 11.70 3.82 0.16
CA GLU A 167 11.80 2.42 0.61
C GLU A 167 12.85 2.23 1.71
N ALA A 168 12.57 1.27 2.57
CA ALA A 168 13.50 0.74 3.56
C ALA A 168 13.67 -0.75 3.31
N VAL A 169 14.91 -1.22 3.30
CA VAL A 169 15.27 -2.63 3.13
C VAL A 169 16.10 -3.11 4.32
N SER A 170 15.69 -4.23 4.91
CA SER A 170 16.47 -4.89 5.96
C SER A 170 17.62 -5.69 5.34
N THR A 171 18.87 -5.37 5.71
CA THR A 171 20.07 -6.11 5.26
C THR A 171 20.50 -7.17 6.28
N HIS A 172 20.03 -7.06 7.51
CA HIS A 172 20.16 -8.03 8.59
C HIS A 172 18.83 -8.10 9.37
N ALA A 173 18.74 -9.01 10.34
CA ALA A 173 17.56 -9.07 11.21
C ALA A 173 17.44 -7.78 12.03
N VAL A 174 16.29 -7.11 11.99
CA VAL A 174 16.01 -5.84 12.67
C VAL A 174 14.71 -5.92 13.44
N GLU A 175 14.56 -5.13 14.51
CA GLU A 175 13.31 -5.10 15.27
C GLU A 175 12.18 -4.44 14.46
N LYS A 176 12.51 -3.41 13.68
CA LYS A 176 11.56 -2.56 12.96
C LYS A 176 12.14 -2.13 11.62
N LEU A 177 11.26 -1.94 10.64
CA LEU A 177 11.58 -1.38 9.33
C LEU A 177 10.64 -0.20 9.10
N TYR A 178 11.16 0.97 8.74
CA TYR A 178 10.32 2.17 8.61
C TYR A 178 10.76 3.12 7.51
N VAL A 179 9.80 3.86 6.98
CA VAL A 179 9.99 4.96 6.05
C VAL A 179 9.32 6.21 6.63
N ASP A 180 10.05 7.32 6.65
CA ASP A 180 9.56 8.63 7.09
C ASP A 180 9.33 9.52 5.87
N VAL A 181 8.16 10.16 5.80
CA VAL A 181 7.78 11.06 4.71
C VAL A 181 7.13 12.33 5.24
N ILE A 182 7.33 13.42 4.54
CA ILE A 182 6.59 14.68 4.71
C ILE A 182 5.66 14.78 3.51
N LEU A 183 4.40 15.09 3.76
CA LEU A 183 3.35 15.08 2.73
C LEU A 183 2.62 16.40 2.72
N GLU A 184 2.25 16.85 1.53
CA GLU A 184 1.30 17.96 1.39
C GLU A 184 -0.13 17.51 1.71
N PRO A 185 -1.01 18.41 2.20
CA PRO A 185 -2.39 18.08 2.47
C PRO A 185 -3.10 17.56 1.22
N GLY A 186 -3.78 16.42 1.34
CA GLY A 186 -4.47 15.74 0.26
C GLY A 186 -3.59 14.79 -0.56
N GLU A 187 -2.28 14.67 -0.28
CA GLU A 187 -1.44 13.69 -0.96
C GLU A 187 -1.84 12.25 -0.63
N GLY A 188 -1.83 11.41 -1.65
CA GLY A 188 -2.14 9.99 -1.57
C GLY A 188 -0.88 9.15 -1.72
N LEU A 189 -0.71 8.16 -0.84
CA LEU A 189 0.36 7.18 -0.92
C LEU A 189 -0.19 5.76 -0.97
N ILE A 190 0.56 4.91 -1.65
CA ILE A 190 0.36 3.46 -1.65
C ILE A 190 1.51 2.83 -0.87
N TRP A 191 1.22 1.84 -0.04
CA TRP A 191 2.23 1.07 0.69
C TRP A 191 2.39 -0.33 0.09
N GLU A 192 3.61 -0.83 0.06
CA GLU A 192 3.96 -2.18 -0.39
C GLU A 192 4.97 -2.82 0.56
N ILE A 193 4.86 -4.14 0.76
CA ILE A 193 5.82 -4.91 1.54
C ILE A 193 6.29 -6.10 0.71
N GLU A 194 7.60 -6.35 0.70
CA GLU A 194 8.18 -7.58 0.16
C GLU A 194 8.85 -8.34 1.33
N PRO A 195 8.58 -9.65 1.53
CA PRO A 195 7.61 -10.49 0.83
C PRO A 195 6.16 -9.99 0.97
N ILE A 196 5.35 -10.24 -0.07
CA ILE A 196 3.96 -9.77 -0.14
C ILE A 196 3.13 -10.45 0.97
N PRO A 197 2.30 -9.69 1.72
CA PRO A 197 1.37 -10.27 2.68
C PRO A 197 0.34 -11.22 2.05
N ASP A 198 -0.07 -12.25 2.78
CA ASP A 198 -1.00 -13.30 2.32
C ASP A 198 -2.32 -12.73 1.77
N ASP A 199 -2.88 -11.70 2.43
CA ASP A 199 -4.16 -11.06 2.10
C ASP A 199 -3.96 -9.60 1.65
N PHE A 200 -2.92 -9.33 0.84
CA PHE A 200 -2.60 -7.97 0.42
C PHE A 200 -3.64 -7.40 -0.57
N SER A 201 -4.29 -6.31 -0.17
CA SER A 201 -5.07 -5.42 -1.04
C SER A 201 -4.35 -4.09 -1.21
N ARG A 202 -4.32 -3.58 -2.45
CA ARG A 202 -3.74 -2.27 -2.72
C ARG A 202 -4.68 -1.18 -2.21
N GLU A 203 -4.13 -0.26 -1.41
CA GLU A 203 -4.86 0.82 -0.76
C GLU A 203 -4.15 2.15 -1.00
N ILE A 204 -4.92 3.21 -1.21
CA ILE A 204 -4.42 4.58 -1.17
C ILE A 204 -4.74 5.17 0.21
N LEU A 205 -3.71 5.56 0.93
CA LEU A 205 -3.83 6.33 2.16
C LEU A 205 -3.70 7.82 1.84
N ARG A 206 -4.72 8.62 2.18
CA ARG A 206 -4.76 10.06 1.96
C ARG A 206 -4.51 10.85 3.23
N PHE A 207 -3.65 11.86 3.15
CA PHE A 207 -3.11 12.61 4.28
C PHE A 207 -3.49 14.09 4.28
#